data_AF-A0AAE5S5N7-F1
#
_entry.id   AF-A0AAE5S5N7-F1
#
_cell.length_a   1.000
_cell.length_b   1.000
_cell.length_c   1.000
_cell.angle_alpha   90.00
_cell.angle_beta   90.00
_cell.angle_gamma   90.00
#
_symmetry.space_group_name_H-M   'P 1'
#
loop_
_entity.id
_entity.type
_entity.pdbx_description
1 polymer ?
#
loop_
_entity_poly.entity_id
_entity_poly.type
_entity_poly.pdbx_seq_one_letter_code
_entity_poly.pdbx_strand_id
1 'polypeptide(L)'
;MYTHFCRAFVGINLVAALILMGGCTQDSVSPCDELIGDYAAKPKNKPKFRIEKNGENFTLTQSDAGTQVSEPLTPLPNAEIVEMFEGKIVPPRCILTADGMKIMKLPAGSGVNPTEDPDRKLSHYPEPTPFLMGISAGVAAVLGLYPVPHQEKLKDIDEEDEDDDGYIYSK
;
A
#
# COMPACT_ATOMS: atom_id res chain seq x y z
N MET A 1 42.87 36.93 -25.06
CA MET A 1 42.49 37.90 -24.00
C MET A 1 43.26 37.55 -22.74
N TYR A 2 43.68 38.59 -22.02
CA TYR A 2 44.82 38.67 -21.13
C TYR A 2 44.63 37.97 -19.76
N THR A 3 45.70 37.25 -19.39
CA THR A 3 46.37 37.06 -18.07
C THR A 3 45.69 37.43 -16.74
N HIS A 4 45.79 36.46 -15.81
CA HIS A 4 46.08 36.54 -14.35
C HIS A 4 45.83 37.85 -13.58
N PHE A 5 45.16 37.74 -12.43
CA PHE A 5 45.76 38.14 -11.14
C PHE A 5 45.00 37.51 -9.94
N CYS A 6 45.68 36.63 -9.21
CA CYS A 6 45.37 36.30 -7.82
C CYS A 6 46.05 37.36 -6.95
N ARG A 7 45.32 37.98 -6.02
CA ARG A 7 45.91 38.68 -4.88
C ARG A 7 45.16 38.28 -3.61
N ALA A 8 45.86 37.56 -2.76
CA ALA A 8 45.44 37.23 -1.41
C ALA A 8 45.45 38.49 -0.54
N PHE A 9 44.40 38.68 0.26
CA PHE A 9 44.49 39.45 1.49
C PHE A 9 44.29 38.48 2.65
N VAL A 10 45.38 38.22 3.36
CA VAL A 10 45.41 37.56 4.66
C VAL A 10 44.79 38.54 5.65
N GLY A 11 43.58 38.23 6.11
CA GLY A 11 42.90 38.93 7.19
C GLY A 11 42.40 37.90 8.19
N ILE A 12 43.15 37.74 9.28
CA ILE A 12 42.79 36.95 10.46
C ILE A 12 41.50 37.54 11.05
N ASN A 13 40.39 36.79 11.00
CA ASN A 13 39.31 36.86 11.98
C ASN A 13 38.60 35.51 12.04
N LEU A 14 38.80 34.82 13.17
CA LEU A 14 37.99 33.69 13.62
C LEU A 14 36.51 34.10 13.61
N VAL A 15 35.71 33.50 12.74
CA VAL A 15 34.27 33.37 12.97
C VAL A 15 33.89 31.95 12.61
N ALA A 16 33.47 31.21 13.63
CA ALA A 16 33.02 29.84 13.55
C ALA A 16 31.91 29.70 12.48
N ALA A 17 32.23 29.06 11.36
CA ALA A 17 31.22 28.59 10.43
C ALA A 17 30.55 27.38 11.07
N LEU A 18 29.39 27.60 11.68
CA LEU A 18 28.41 26.56 11.97
C LEU A 18 28.11 25.84 10.64
N ILE A 19 28.70 24.66 10.49
CA ILE A 19 28.28 23.69 9.47
C ILE A 19 26.90 23.23 9.91
N LEU A 20 25.86 23.93 9.46
CA LEU A 20 24.51 23.39 9.42
C LEU A 20 24.54 22.23 8.44
N MET A 21 24.85 21.05 8.96
CA MET A 21 24.53 19.79 8.31
C MET A 21 23.00 19.75 8.22
N GLY A 22 22.47 20.30 7.14
CA GLY A 22 21.15 19.96 6.65
C GLY A 22 21.20 18.49 6.24
N GLY A 23 21.07 17.61 7.23
CA GLY A 23 20.80 16.21 6.98
C GLY A 23 19.48 16.18 6.23
N CYS A 24 19.53 15.87 4.94
CA CYS A 24 18.36 15.34 4.27
C CYS A 24 17.98 14.10 5.08
N THR A 25 16.92 14.20 5.89
CA THR A 25 16.24 13.03 6.39
C THR A 25 15.73 12.31 5.15
N GLN A 26 16.47 11.33 4.64
CA GLN A 26 15.91 10.36 3.72
C GLN A 26 14.83 9.65 4.52
N ASP A 27 13.58 10.02 4.30
CA ASP A 27 12.45 9.23 4.76
C ASP A 27 12.71 7.80 4.31
N SER A 28 12.92 6.91 5.27
CA SER A 28 13.08 5.49 4.98
C SER A 28 11.76 5.02 4.38
N VAL A 29 11.78 4.68 3.08
CA VAL A 29 10.60 4.14 2.39
C VAL A 29 10.23 2.84 3.10
N SER A 30 9.05 2.80 3.70
CA SER A 30 8.57 1.59 4.37
C SER A 30 8.14 0.59 3.29
N PRO A 31 8.41 -0.72 3.44
CA PRO A 31 7.88 -1.73 2.52
C PRO A 31 6.35 -1.68 2.39
N CYS A 32 5.66 -1.21 3.43
CA CYS A 32 4.21 -1.05 3.45
C CYS A 32 3.70 0.13 2.59
N ASP A 33 4.58 0.99 2.11
CA ASP A 33 4.20 2.11 1.23
C ASP A 33 3.62 1.59 -0.11
N GLU A 34 3.90 0.33 -0.48
CA GLU A 34 3.30 -0.33 -1.66
C GLU A 34 1.80 -0.60 -1.54
N LEU A 35 1.27 -0.57 -0.32
CA LEU A 35 -0.15 -0.74 0.02
C LEU A 35 -0.92 0.57 -0.05
N ILE A 36 -0.26 1.73 -0.11
CA ILE A 36 -0.93 3.03 -0.21
C ILE A 36 -1.65 3.13 -1.56
N GLY A 37 -2.91 3.53 -1.54
CA GLY A 37 -3.71 3.74 -2.75
C GLY A 37 -5.20 3.48 -2.57
N ASP A 38 -5.90 3.58 -3.71
CA ASP A 38 -7.33 3.36 -3.84
C ASP A 38 -7.60 1.97 -4.43
N TYR A 39 -8.63 1.29 -3.92
CA TYR A 39 -8.91 -0.11 -4.23
C TYR A 39 -10.38 -0.37 -4.52
N ALA A 40 -10.67 -1.10 -5.60
CA ALA A 40 -12.03 -1.41 -6.06
C ALA A 40 -12.20 -2.88 -6.42
N ALA A 41 -13.43 -3.38 -6.48
CA ALA A 41 -13.71 -4.78 -6.85
C ALA A 41 -13.32 -5.12 -8.31
N LYS A 42 -13.31 -4.11 -9.20
CA LYS A 42 -12.89 -4.25 -10.61
C LYS A 42 -11.99 -3.10 -11.04
N PRO A 43 -11.13 -3.30 -12.06
CA PRO A 43 -10.39 -2.20 -12.68
C PRO A 43 -11.34 -1.10 -13.14
N LYS A 44 -10.97 0.16 -12.90
CA LYS A 44 -11.73 1.38 -13.31
C LYS A 44 -13.04 1.65 -12.55
N ASN A 45 -13.43 0.80 -11.59
CA ASN A 45 -14.56 1.09 -10.72
C ASN A 45 -14.21 2.21 -9.72
N LYS A 46 -15.25 2.76 -9.08
CA LYS A 46 -15.07 3.62 -7.91
C LYS A 46 -14.40 2.81 -6.77
N PRO A 47 -13.43 3.38 -6.06
CA PRO A 47 -12.75 2.68 -4.97
C PRO A 47 -13.70 2.47 -3.78
N LYS A 48 -13.74 1.25 -3.25
CA LYS A 48 -14.43 0.92 -2.00
C LYS A 48 -13.57 1.25 -0.78
N PHE A 49 -12.25 1.08 -0.93
CA PHE A 49 -11.29 1.28 0.14
C PHE A 49 -10.15 2.19 -0.30
N ARG A 50 -9.59 2.89 0.67
CA ARG A 50 -8.37 3.66 0.54
C ARG A 50 -7.41 3.32 1.67
N ILE A 51 -6.15 3.12 1.35
CA ILE A 51 -5.07 3.02 2.32
C ILE A 51 -4.21 4.27 2.20
N GLU A 52 -4.05 4.97 3.31
CA GLU A 52 -3.26 6.19 3.42
C GLU A 52 -2.17 6.03 4.48
N LYS A 53 -1.15 6.88 4.38
CA LYS A 53 -0.08 6.99 5.36
C LYS A 53 0.04 8.44 5.83
N ASN A 54 0.06 8.64 7.13
CA ASN A 54 0.32 9.93 7.77
C ASN A 54 1.43 9.77 8.81
N GLY A 55 2.63 10.27 8.46
CA GLY A 55 3.85 9.96 9.21
C GLY A 55 4.15 8.46 9.16
N GLU A 56 4.20 7.81 10.32
CA GLU A 56 4.43 6.36 10.42
C GLU A 56 3.13 5.53 10.49
N ASN A 57 1.97 6.20 10.57
CA ASN A 57 0.69 5.53 10.76
C ASN A 57 0.01 5.25 9.42
N PHE A 58 -0.50 4.03 9.26
CA PHE A 58 -1.33 3.65 8.13
C PHE A 58 -2.81 3.68 8.55
N THR A 59 -3.70 4.03 7.62
CA THR A 59 -5.14 4.03 7.86
C THR A 59 -5.87 3.38 6.69
N LEU A 60 -6.86 2.54 7.00
CA LEU A 60 -7.86 2.08 6.04
C LEU A 60 -9.06 3.02 6.13
N THR A 61 -9.48 3.60 5.01
CA THR A 61 -10.68 4.40 4.92
C THR A 61 -11.70 3.71 4.01
N GLN A 62 -12.94 3.64 4.48
CA GLN A 62 -14.11 3.17 3.73
C GLN A 62 -15.23 4.20 3.84
N SER A 63 -16.22 4.14 2.95
CA SER A 63 -17.43 4.95 3.06
C SER A 63 -18.60 4.07 3.51
N ASP A 64 -19.29 4.48 4.57
CA ASP A 64 -20.45 3.83 5.15
C ASP A 64 -21.60 4.84 5.22
N ALA A 65 -22.66 4.58 4.46
CA ALA A 65 -23.80 5.47 4.29
C ALA A 65 -23.41 6.96 4.04
N GLY A 66 -22.44 7.19 3.16
CA GLY A 66 -21.90 8.52 2.81
C GLY A 66 -20.95 9.13 3.85
N THR A 67 -20.67 8.42 4.94
CA THR A 67 -19.73 8.84 5.98
C THR A 67 -18.42 8.09 5.82
N GLN A 68 -17.29 8.82 5.76
CA GLN A 68 -15.98 8.17 5.75
C GLN A 68 -15.62 7.70 7.15
N VAL A 69 -15.32 6.40 7.26
CA VAL A 69 -14.84 5.75 8.47
C VAL A 69 -13.40 5.32 8.23
N SER A 70 -12.50 5.71 9.13
CA SER A 70 -11.09 5.37 9.05
C SER A 70 -10.65 4.55 10.25
N GLU A 71 -9.95 3.45 9.98
CA GLU A 71 -9.41 2.54 10.97
C GLU A 71 -7.87 2.52 10.90
N PRO A 72 -7.17 2.54 12.05
CA PRO A 72 -5.72 2.47 12.06
C PRO A 72 -5.24 1.07 11.66
N LEU A 73 -4.19 1.03 10.84
CA LEU A 73 -3.51 -0.17 10.39
C LEU A 73 -2.10 -0.21 10.96
N THR A 74 -1.69 -1.39 11.45
CA THR A 74 -0.35 -1.63 12.00
C THR A 74 0.42 -2.61 11.10
N PRO A 75 1.67 -2.31 10.71
CA PRO A 75 2.53 -3.29 10.03
C PRO A 75 2.79 -4.52 10.91
N LEU A 76 2.64 -5.72 10.33
CA LEU A 76 3.12 -6.93 10.98
C LEU A 76 4.65 -7.00 10.98
N PRO A 77 5.27 -7.54 12.03
CA PRO A 77 6.69 -7.83 12.06
C PRO A 77 7.09 -8.77 10.92
N ASN A 78 8.23 -8.51 10.27
CA ASN A 78 8.72 -9.33 9.16
C ASN A 78 8.87 -10.82 9.51
N ALA A 79 9.24 -11.13 10.76
CA ALA A 79 9.35 -12.52 11.22
C ALA A 79 8.02 -13.27 11.12
N GLU A 80 6.89 -12.63 11.46
CA GLU A 80 5.55 -13.22 11.35
C GLU A 80 5.16 -13.42 9.88
N ILE A 81 5.51 -12.48 9.00
CA ILE A 81 5.24 -12.60 7.55
C ILE A 81 6.00 -13.81 6.97
N VAL A 82 7.27 -13.98 7.32
CA VAL A 82 8.09 -15.10 6.85
C VAL A 82 7.51 -16.44 7.31
N GLU A 83 7.07 -16.53 8.56
CA GLU A 83 6.43 -17.73 9.11
C GLU A 83 5.11 -18.05 8.37
N MET A 84 4.26 -17.04 8.15
CA MET A 84 2.98 -17.21 7.45
C MET A 84 3.13 -17.70 6.00
N PHE A 85 4.23 -17.34 5.34
CA PHE A 85 4.49 -17.64 3.92
C PHE A 85 5.67 -18.61 3.73
N GLU A 86 6.00 -19.40 4.75
CA GLU A 86 7.09 -20.37 4.66
C GLU A 86 6.88 -21.33 3.46
N GLY A 87 7.91 -21.50 2.64
CA GLY A 87 7.85 -22.32 1.43
C GLY A 87 7.13 -21.70 0.22
N LYS A 88 6.69 -20.43 0.30
CA LYS A 88 6.14 -19.69 -0.86
C LYS A 88 7.24 -18.99 -1.64
N ILE A 89 7.10 -18.96 -2.97
CA ILE A 89 8.12 -18.44 -3.90
C ILE A 89 8.29 -16.93 -3.76
N VAL A 90 7.18 -16.18 -3.66
CA VAL A 90 7.19 -14.72 -3.50
C VAL A 90 6.19 -14.33 -2.41
N PRO A 91 6.64 -14.12 -1.16
CA PRO A 91 5.79 -13.61 -0.09
C PRO A 91 5.45 -12.13 -0.33
N PRO A 92 4.34 -11.61 0.25
CA PRO A 92 4.10 -10.18 0.32
C PRO A 92 5.22 -9.49 1.11
N ARG A 93 5.59 -8.27 0.72
CA ARG A 93 6.68 -7.52 1.38
C ARG A 93 6.23 -6.84 2.67
N CYS A 94 4.93 -6.55 2.77
CA CYS A 94 4.29 -6.05 3.96
C CYS A 94 2.89 -6.63 4.12
N ILE A 95 2.47 -6.78 5.38
CA ILE A 95 1.10 -7.05 5.77
C ILE A 95 0.71 -6.00 6.81
N LEU A 96 -0.41 -5.33 6.60
CA LEU A 96 -1.03 -4.42 7.56
C LEU A 96 -2.12 -5.17 8.33
N THR A 97 -2.36 -4.84 9.59
CA THR A 97 -3.38 -5.49 10.42
C THR A 97 -4.19 -4.48 11.24
N ALA A 98 -5.47 -4.78 11.44
CA ALA A 98 -6.40 -4.09 12.34
C ALA A 98 -7.45 -5.09 12.82
N ASP A 99 -7.82 -5.12 14.11
CA ASP A 99 -8.98 -5.85 14.65
C ASP A 99 -9.27 -7.23 14.04
N GLY A 100 -8.25 -8.10 13.98
CA GLY A 100 -8.38 -9.48 13.45
C GLY A 100 -8.39 -9.59 11.92
N MET A 101 -8.27 -8.47 11.21
CA MET A 101 -8.05 -8.37 9.77
C MET A 101 -6.55 -8.27 9.43
N LYS A 102 -6.14 -8.95 8.35
CA LYS A 102 -4.82 -8.80 7.72
C LYS A 102 -5.00 -8.37 6.28
N ILE A 103 -4.28 -7.34 5.86
CA ILE A 103 -4.33 -6.75 4.52
C ILE A 103 -2.95 -6.86 3.89
N MET A 104 -2.88 -7.40 2.69
CA MET A 104 -1.63 -7.58 1.96
C MET A 104 -1.84 -7.41 0.47
N LYS A 105 -0.79 -6.99 -0.24
CA LYS A 105 -0.78 -6.90 -1.70
C LYS A 105 -0.06 -8.12 -2.25
N LEU A 106 -0.80 -8.95 -2.96
CA LEU A 106 -0.25 -10.12 -3.61
C LEU A 106 0.39 -9.68 -4.93
N PRO A 107 1.69 -9.94 -5.13
CA PRO A 107 2.40 -9.44 -6.29
C PRO A 107 1.99 -10.17 -7.57
N ALA A 108 2.10 -9.49 -8.70
CA ALA A 108 1.98 -10.13 -10.01
C ALA A 108 3.10 -11.17 -10.20
N GLY A 109 2.82 -12.21 -10.99
CA GLY A 109 3.71 -13.35 -11.21
C GLY A 109 3.89 -14.28 -10.00
N SER A 110 3.08 -14.14 -8.96
CA SER A 110 3.12 -15.02 -7.78
C SER A 110 1.96 -16.01 -7.79
N GLY A 111 2.24 -17.29 -7.57
CA GLY A 111 1.21 -18.34 -7.51
C GLY A 111 0.25 -18.24 -6.32
N VAL A 112 0.46 -17.29 -5.39
CA VAL A 112 -0.53 -16.96 -4.35
C VAL A 112 -1.50 -15.86 -4.79
N ASN A 113 -1.20 -15.13 -5.88
CA ASN A 113 -2.08 -14.11 -6.42
C ASN A 113 -3.14 -14.77 -7.31
N PRO A 114 -4.43 -14.74 -6.94
CA PRO A 114 -5.49 -15.42 -7.69
C PRO A 114 -5.68 -14.85 -9.10
N THR A 115 -5.23 -13.62 -9.35
CA THR A 115 -5.28 -13.01 -10.69
C THR A 115 -4.26 -13.63 -11.65
N GLU A 116 -3.28 -14.39 -11.15
CA GLU A 116 -2.27 -15.07 -11.97
C GLU A 116 -2.71 -16.48 -12.40
N ASP A 117 -3.81 -17.01 -11.85
CA ASP A 117 -4.33 -18.32 -12.24
C ASP A 117 -4.78 -18.30 -13.72
N PRO A 118 -4.27 -19.21 -14.58
CA PRO A 118 -4.70 -19.29 -15.98
C PRO A 118 -6.19 -19.62 -16.14
N ASP A 119 -6.79 -20.29 -15.15
CA ASP A 119 -8.19 -20.68 -15.11
C ASP A 119 -9.06 -19.70 -14.28
N ARG A 120 -8.52 -18.51 -13.96
CA ARG A 120 -9.27 -17.49 -13.19
C ARG A 120 -10.57 -17.10 -13.89
N LYS A 121 -11.62 -16.86 -13.09
CA LYS A 121 -12.90 -16.35 -13.59
C LYS A 121 -12.72 -14.91 -14.10
N LEU A 122 -12.56 -14.74 -15.41
CA LEU A 122 -12.25 -13.42 -16.02
C LEU A 122 -13.30 -12.33 -15.77
N SER A 123 -14.54 -12.69 -15.45
CA SER A 123 -15.54 -11.70 -15.05
C SER A 123 -15.23 -11.05 -13.69
N HIS A 124 -14.44 -11.73 -12.86
CA HIS A 124 -14.03 -11.29 -11.52
C HIS A 124 -12.57 -10.85 -11.53
N TYR A 125 -11.72 -11.59 -12.25
CA TYR A 125 -10.30 -11.31 -12.40
C TYR A 125 -9.92 -11.00 -13.85
N PRO A 126 -10.33 -9.85 -14.40
CA PRO A 126 -10.09 -9.55 -15.80
C PRO A 126 -8.60 -9.43 -16.16
N GLU A 127 -7.77 -9.00 -15.21
CA GLU A 127 -6.35 -8.69 -15.43
C GLU A 127 -5.44 -9.35 -14.37
N PRO A 128 -4.27 -9.89 -14.78
CA PRO A 128 -3.24 -10.41 -13.86
C PRO A 128 -2.40 -9.24 -13.35
N THR A 129 -2.73 -8.75 -12.16
CA THR A 129 -2.16 -7.52 -11.61
C THR A 129 -1.98 -7.68 -10.12
N PRO A 130 -1.17 -6.83 -9.45
CA PRO A 130 -1.09 -6.88 -8.00
C PRO A 130 -2.48 -6.73 -7.37
N PHE A 131 -2.82 -7.63 -6.47
CA PHE A 131 -4.18 -7.77 -5.93
C PHE A 131 -4.18 -7.55 -4.42
N LEU A 132 -5.01 -6.65 -3.93
CA LEU A 132 -5.17 -6.42 -2.50
C LEU A 132 -6.06 -7.53 -1.93
N MET A 133 -5.56 -8.20 -0.90
CA MET A 133 -6.24 -9.26 -0.17
C MET A 133 -6.40 -8.85 1.29
N GLY A 134 -7.65 -8.75 1.76
CA GLY A 134 -7.98 -8.68 3.19
C GLY A 134 -8.46 -10.03 3.71
N ILE A 135 -8.04 -10.44 4.90
CA ILE A 135 -8.48 -11.70 5.57
C ILE A 135 -8.94 -11.35 6.99
N SER A 136 -10.21 -11.62 7.32
CA SER A 136 -10.77 -11.39 8.66
C SER A 136 -10.98 -12.69 9.46
N ALA A 137 -10.68 -12.66 10.76
CA ALA A 137 -10.88 -13.78 11.68
C ALA A 137 -12.34 -13.84 12.18
N GLY A 138 -13.22 -14.54 11.44
CA GLY A 138 -14.57 -14.86 11.91
C GLY A 138 -15.60 -15.09 10.79
N VAL A 139 -15.35 -14.51 9.63
CA VAL A 139 -16.03 -14.82 8.36
C VAL A 139 -14.89 -14.87 7.34
N ALA A 140 -14.82 -15.93 6.53
CA ALA A 140 -13.85 -16.03 5.44
C ALA A 140 -14.21 -15.04 4.31
N ALA A 141 -14.31 -13.76 4.64
CA ALA A 141 -14.47 -12.67 3.70
C ALA A 141 -13.08 -12.28 3.23
N VAL A 142 -12.75 -12.69 2.01
CA VAL A 142 -11.56 -12.19 1.34
C VAL A 142 -11.95 -10.93 0.59
N LEU A 143 -11.45 -9.78 1.05
CA LEU A 143 -11.55 -8.53 0.30
C LEU A 143 -10.58 -8.65 -0.87
N GLY A 144 -11.09 -9.02 -2.03
CA GLY A 144 -10.30 -9.11 -3.25
C GLY A 144 -10.45 -7.83 -4.08
N LEU A 145 -9.43 -6.97 -4.09
CA LEU A 145 -9.55 -5.65 -4.71
C LEU A 145 -8.38 -5.32 -5.63
N TYR A 146 -8.73 -4.69 -6.74
CA TYR A 146 -7.83 -4.11 -7.72
C TYR A 146 -7.35 -2.74 -7.27
N PRO A 147 -6.06 -2.42 -7.42
CA PRO A 147 -5.60 -1.04 -7.32
C PRO A 147 -6.21 -0.22 -8.47
N VAL A 148 -6.74 0.95 -8.15
CA VAL A 148 -7.32 1.89 -9.12
C VAL A 148 -6.69 3.28 -8.96
N PRO A 149 -6.75 4.13 -10.00
CA PRO A 149 -6.36 5.53 -9.87
C PRO A 149 -7.15 6.20 -8.74
N HIS A 150 -6.49 7.13 -8.04
CA HIS A 150 -7.12 7.87 -6.95
C HIS A 150 -8.38 8.62 -7.43
N GLN A 151 -9.44 8.58 -6.62
CA GLN A 151 -10.69 9.30 -6.89
C GLN A 151 -11.13 10.08 -5.65
N GLU A 152 -11.73 11.27 -5.77
CA GLU A 152 -12.08 12.09 -4.59
C GLU A 152 -13.06 11.39 -3.63
N LYS A 153 -13.95 10.54 -4.15
CA LYS A 153 -14.99 9.87 -3.38
C LYS A 153 -14.80 8.37 -3.43
N LEU A 154 -14.97 7.74 -2.28
CA LEU A 154 -15.13 6.30 -2.18
C LEU A 154 -16.58 5.91 -2.50
N LYS A 155 -16.75 4.68 -2.97
CA LYS A 155 -18.02 4.00 -3.09
C LYS A 155 -18.48 3.58 -1.69
N ASP A 156 -19.76 3.74 -1.39
CA ASP A 156 -20.34 3.26 -0.13
C ASP A 156 -20.28 1.73 -0.07
N ILE A 157 -19.98 1.19 1.12
CA ILE A 157 -19.79 -0.26 1.32
C ILE A 157 -21.06 -1.07 1.07
N ASP A 158 -22.22 -0.45 1.29
CA ASP A 158 -23.55 -1.04 1.06
C ASP A 158 -24.02 -0.91 -0.40
N GLU A 159 -23.30 -0.15 -1.24
CA GLU A 159 -23.59 -0.11 -2.67
C GLU A 159 -23.07 -1.38 -3.33
N GLU A 160 -23.98 -2.26 -3.76
CA GLU A 160 -23.64 -3.43 -4.57
C GLU A 160 -22.87 -3.00 -5.83
N ASP A 161 -21.79 -3.71 -6.19
CA ASP A 161 -21.38 -3.64 -7.59
C ASP A 161 -22.38 -4.47 -8.38
N GLU A 162 -22.81 -3.95 -9.53
CA GLU A 162 -23.84 -4.59 -10.39
C GLU A 162 -23.49 -6.04 -10.81
N ASP A 163 -22.32 -6.55 -10.44
CA ASP A 163 -21.79 -7.89 -10.73
C ASP A 163 -21.01 -8.54 -9.55
N ASP A 164 -21.20 -8.13 -8.28
CA ASP A 164 -20.46 -8.72 -7.13
C ASP A 164 -21.18 -9.96 -6.57
N ASP A 165 -21.03 -11.12 -7.20
CA ASP A 165 -21.39 -12.40 -6.57
C ASP A 165 -20.36 -12.67 -5.44
N GLY A 166 -20.60 -12.07 -4.27
CA GLY A 166 -19.68 -12.05 -3.11
C GLY A 166 -18.89 -13.35 -2.92
N TYR A 167 -17.56 -13.22 -2.84
CA TYR A 167 -16.67 -14.36 -2.83
C TYR A 167 -16.36 -14.86 -1.41
N ILE A 168 -16.62 -16.15 -1.17
CA ILE A 168 -16.12 -16.89 -0.01
C ILE A 168 -15.13 -17.93 -0.55
N TYR A 169 -13.84 -17.84 -0.15
CA TYR A 169 -12.91 -18.94 -0.36
C TYR A 169 -13.43 -20.16 0.42
N SER A 170 -13.98 -21.15 -0.29
CA SER A 170 -14.18 -22.49 0.27
C SER A 170 -12.82 -23.18 0.23
N LYS A 171 -12.39 -23.73 1.37
CA LYS A 171 -11.17 -24.55 1.47
C LYS A 171 -11.13 -25.68 0.44
#